data_AF-A0ABD2Y0S5-F1
#
_entry.id   AF-A0ABD2Y0S5-F1
#
_cell.length_a   1.000
_cell.length_b   1.000
_cell.length_c   1.000
_cell.angle_alpha   90.00
_cell.angle_beta   90.00
_cell.angle_gamma   90.00
#
_symmetry.space_group_name_H-M   'P 1'
#
loop_
_entity.id
_entity.type
_entity.pdbx_description
1 polymer ?
#
loop_
_entity_poly.entity_id
_entity_poly.type
_entity_poly.pdbx_seq_one_letter_code
_entity_poly.pdbx_strand_id
1 'polypeptide(L)'
;MLSRLSPFLRTVPSHSPLAAESMAARALPPRSIPSVATSLLPNSSSAVAKYPLSFPLPPPLRSPTPSSLFSHSSIFGPPASVFSCKDDRRLFWTFSRGFGKIFASWREYRKSRRKPAPAPAPVRAKAKSKKKELELSVNICIEEQLPDDPEILNIAEMLRLNVPLALKLGLEGLKDSAYKTRDTSITDVGCFESVELSVLLCNDEFICKLNKEWRGEDHATDVLSMSQHIPKLNLPILMLGDIVISVETAARQAEERGHTLLDEIRILLVHGLLHLLGFDHEISDEAEAEMEKEEEHLLNSLGWKGKGLIQSAYDAEANGNPHINHPDDRKREGSLRFYRPKFSFIFCDMDGTLLNSKSQISTSTAKALKEAISRGVKVVIATGKTRPAVISLLKKVDLAGKDGAISDFSPGVFLQGLLVYGRQGREIFRSNLDPDVCREAFMYSLKHQVPLIAFSEDRCLTLFEHPLVDSLHTTYSEPKAEIIPTVDQLLAGVDIQKLIFLDTTEGVATTLRPYWAEATGDHASVVQAVPDMLEIVPSGTSKGRGVRLLLDHLGASPTEVMAIGDGENDVEMLELASFGVALSNGSEKAKAVADVIGLSNDEDGAADAICRYAF
;
A
#
# COMPACT_ATOMS: atom_id res chain seq x y z
N MET A 1 -38.29 -5.39 -16.30
CA MET A 1 -37.61 -5.32 -17.62
C MET A 1 -36.52 -4.25 -17.72
N LEU A 2 -36.36 -3.33 -16.76
CA LEU A 2 -35.29 -2.30 -16.78
C LEU A 2 -34.15 -2.54 -15.76
N SER A 3 -34.09 -3.69 -15.09
CA SER A 3 -33.08 -4.00 -14.06
C SER A 3 -31.81 -4.71 -14.59
N ARG A 4 -31.64 -4.80 -15.92
CA ARG A 4 -30.51 -5.48 -16.60
C ARG A 4 -29.71 -4.52 -17.48
N LEU A 5 -29.34 -3.36 -16.94
CA LEU A 5 -28.47 -2.41 -17.63
C LEU A 5 -27.07 -2.42 -17.00
N SER A 6 -26.07 -2.29 -17.86
CA SER A 6 -24.65 -2.40 -17.57
C SER A 6 -24.13 -1.43 -16.50
N PRO A 7 -23.03 -1.77 -15.81
CA PRO A 7 -22.41 -0.88 -14.81
C PRO A 7 -22.02 0.49 -15.39
N PHE A 8 -21.61 0.52 -16.66
CA PHE A 8 -21.18 1.74 -17.37
C PHE A 8 -22.29 2.79 -17.58
N LEU A 9 -23.57 2.40 -17.43
CA LEU A 9 -24.71 3.32 -17.57
C LEU A 9 -25.16 3.95 -16.23
N ARG A 10 -24.54 3.62 -15.09
CA ARG A 10 -25.00 4.07 -13.75
C ARG A 10 -24.31 5.32 -13.17
N THR A 11 -23.47 6.01 -13.93
CA THR A 11 -22.75 7.21 -13.44
C THR A 11 -23.55 8.51 -13.61
N VAL A 12 -24.71 8.63 -12.94
CA VAL A 12 -25.36 9.94 -12.65
C VAL A 12 -26.04 9.87 -11.27
N PRO A 13 -25.70 10.74 -10.30
CA PRO A 13 -26.26 10.64 -8.96
C PRO A 13 -27.67 11.23 -8.91
N SER A 14 -28.64 10.43 -8.46
CA SER A 14 -29.96 10.93 -8.05
C SER A 14 -30.10 10.87 -6.54
N HIS A 15 -30.38 12.04 -5.95
CA HIS A 15 -30.67 12.22 -4.54
C HIS A 15 -31.94 11.48 -4.10
N SER A 16 -31.91 10.87 -2.92
CA SER A 16 -33.11 10.60 -2.12
C SER A 16 -32.81 10.77 -0.61
N PRO A 17 -33.77 11.23 0.20
CA PRO A 17 -33.61 11.33 1.64
C PRO A 17 -34.33 10.20 2.40
N LEU A 18 -33.65 9.74 3.46
CA LEU A 18 -34.09 9.32 4.80
C LEU A 18 -35.55 8.89 5.03
N ALA A 19 -35.70 7.68 5.59
CA ALA A 19 -36.68 7.38 6.64
C ALA A 19 -36.14 6.30 7.59
N ALA A 20 -36.43 6.48 8.87
CA ALA A 20 -35.96 5.72 10.04
C ALA A 20 -36.99 4.69 10.51
N GLU A 21 -36.53 3.68 11.26
CA GLU A 21 -37.19 3.00 12.42
C GLU A 21 -36.27 1.85 12.90
N SER A 22 -35.70 1.79 14.12
CA SER A 22 -36.21 1.67 15.51
C SER A 22 -36.37 0.22 16.04
N MET A 23 -35.61 -0.07 17.12
CA MET A 23 -35.83 -1.03 18.24
C MET A 23 -35.67 -2.54 17.97
N ALA A 24 -35.21 -3.42 18.87
CA ALA A 24 -35.06 -3.38 20.33
C ALA A 24 -33.99 -4.38 20.84
N ALA A 25 -33.47 -4.11 22.04
CA ALA A 25 -32.55 -4.93 22.83
C ALA A 25 -33.24 -6.11 23.55
N ARG A 26 -32.44 -7.14 23.89
CA ARG A 26 -32.78 -8.13 24.94
C ARG A 26 -31.52 -8.64 25.64
N ALA A 27 -31.58 -8.77 26.96
CA ALA A 27 -30.45 -8.98 27.86
C ALA A 27 -30.57 -10.26 28.72
N LEU A 28 -29.40 -10.72 29.21
CA LEU A 28 -29.07 -11.57 30.39
C LEU A 28 -29.25 -13.11 30.31
N PRO A 29 -28.56 -13.94 31.15
CA PRO A 29 -27.64 -13.66 32.29
C PRO A 29 -26.31 -14.50 32.31
N PRO A 30 -25.44 -14.37 33.35
CA PRO A 30 -24.07 -14.91 33.40
C PRO A 30 -23.90 -16.22 34.20
N ARG A 31 -22.74 -16.88 34.07
CA ARG A 31 -22.31 -18.01 34.91
C ARG A 31 -20.85 -17.91 35.36
N SER A 32 -20.62 -18.54 36.50
CA SER A 32 -19.58 -18.41 37.53
C SER A 32 -18.27 -19.17 37.30
N ILE A 33 -17.26 -18.73 38.05
CA ILE A 33 -15.89 -19.24 38.28
C ILE A 33 -15.91 -20.60 39.04
N PRO A 34 -14.80 -21.37 39.03
CA PRO A 34 -14.07 -21.53 40.31
C PRO A 34 -12.53 -21.49 40.21
N SER A 35 -11.92 -21.16 41.34
CA SER A 35 -10.50 -21.04 41.69
C SER A 35 -9.85 -22.38 42.10
N VAL A 36 -8.53 -22.52 41.93
CA VAL A 36 -7.66 -23.37 42.78
C VAL A 36 -6.29 -22.70 42.95
N ALA A 37 -5.69 -22.88 44.13
CA ALA A 37 -4.59 -22.12 44.73
C ALA A 37 -3.22 -22.85 44.78
N THR A 38 -2.19 -22.11 45.24
CA THR A 38 -0.95 -22.54 45.98
C THR A 38 0.14 -23.27 45.15
N SER A 39 1.46 -23.15 45.34
CA SER A 39 2.32 -22.67 46.45
C SER A 39 3.84 -22.67 46.08
N LEU A 40 4.62 -21.81 46.76
CA LEU A 40 6.00 -22.01 47.29
C LEU A 40 7.29 -21.93 46.43
N LEU A 41 8.19 -21.04 46.93
CA LEU A 41 9.66 -20.86 46.79
C LEU A 41 10.49 -22.10 47.29
N PRO A 42 11.86 -22.18 47.30
CA PRO A 42 12.87 -21.09 47.41
C PRO A 42 14.31 -21.24 46.81
N ASN A 43 15.03 -20.10 46.84
CA ASN A 43 16.45 -19.79 47.17
C ASN A 43 17.69 -20.51 46.58
N SER A 44 18.68 -19.70 46.15
CA SER A 44 20.08 -19.61 46.67
C SER A 44 20.92 -18.66 45.76
N SER A 45 21.36 -17.47 46.18
CA SER A 45 22.59 -17.07 46.93
C SER A 45 23.93 -17.47 46.29
N SER A 46 24.70 -16.49 45.75
CA SER A 46 25.99 -15.97 46.26
C SER A 46 27.02 -15.95 45.10
N ALA A 47 28.10 -15.18 44.98
CA ALA A 47 28.85 -14.32 45.89
C ALA A 47 29.68 -13.28 45.08
N VAL A 48 30.11 -12.25 45.79
CA VAL A 48 30.91 -11.07 45.40
C VAL A 48 32.41 -11.38 45.35
N ALA A 49 33.17 -10.71 44.47
CA ALA A 49 34.58 -10.40 44.71
C ALA A 49 34.97 -9.05 44.08
N LYS A 50 35.38 -8.10 44.94
CA LYS A 50 36.05 -6.83 44.62
C LYS A 50 37.57 -7.03 44.74
N TYR A 51 38.38 -6.28 43.98
CA TYR A 51 39.47 -5.43 44.51
C TYR A 51 39.97 -4.44 43.43
N PRO A 52 40.41 -3.22 43.79
CA PRO A 52 40.64 -2.09 42.89
C PRO A 52 42.13 -1.73 42.73
N LEU A 53 42.49 -1.00 41.68
CA LEU A 53 43.74 -0.22 41.63
C LEU A 53 43.55 1.09 40.85
N SER A 54 44.25 2.11 41.34
CA SER A 54 44.05 3.54 41.15
C SER A 54 45.28 4.23 40.52
N PHE A 55 45.05 5.49 40.09
CA PHE A 55 46.01 6.58 39.77
C PHE A 55 46.59 6.65 38.32
N PRO A 56 47.13 7.81 37.87
CA PRO A 56 46.63 9.19 37.91
C PRO A 56 46.77 9.95 36.56
N LEU A 57 46.06 11.08 36.38
CA LEU A 57 46.30 12.12 35.35
C LEU A 57 47.57 12.94 35.65
N PRO A 58 48.22 13.60 34.65
CA PRO A 58 48.06 15.07 34.49
C PRO A 58 48.27 15.57 33.00
N PRO A 59 48.56 16.86 32.67
CA PRO A 59 47.66 17.89 32.11
C PRO A 59 48.23 18.49 30.76
N PRO A 60 48.11 19.78 30.33
CA PRO A 60 47.13 20.87 30.50
C PRO A 60 46.71 21.64 29.17
N LEU A 61 45.75 22.58 29.28
CA LEU A 61 45.67 23.96 28.69
C LEU A 61 45.90 24.25 27.17
N ARG A 62 44.90 24.82 26.47
CA ARG A 62 44.82 26.23 25.94
C ARG A 62 43.82 26.40 24.79
N SER A 63 42.96 27.41 24.89
CA SER A 63 42.25 28.07 23.79
C SER A 63 43.12 29.16 23.13
N PRO A 64 42.75 29.63 21.93
CA PRO A 64 42.10 30.94 21.86
C PRO A 64 41.01 31.12 20.78
N THR A 65 40.32 32.25 20.92
CA THR A 65 39.14 32.83 20.24
C THR A 65 39.41 33.45 18.84
N PRO A 66 38.36 33.96 18.14
CA PRO A 66 38.29 34.01 16.68
C PRO A 66 38.51 35.42 16.08
N SER A 67 38.52 35.50 14.74
CA SER A 67 38.35 36.76 14.02
C SER A 67 37.49 36.60 12.75
N SER A 68 36.56 37.54 12.61
CA SER A 68 35.65 37.81 11.50
C SER A 68 36.28 38.75 10.46
N LEU A 69 35.65 38.86 9.28
CA LEU A 69 35.58 40.05 8.37
C LEU A 69 34.73 39.62 7.13
N PHE A 70 33.45 39.99 7.01
CA PHE A 70 32.82 41.20 6.42
C PHE A 70 32.96 41.44 4.90
N SER A 71 31.82 41.49 4.19
CA SER A 71 31.31 42.60 3.33
C SER A 71 30.09 42.11 2.50
N HIS A 72 28.84 42.57 2.76
CA HIS A 72 28.10 43.73 2.16
C HIS A 72 28.03 43.70 0.62
N SER A 73 26.89 43.83 -0.08
CA SER A 73 25.68 44.70 0.03
C SER A 73 24.61 44.20 -0.99
N SER A 74 23.29 44.04 -0.72
CA SER A 74 22.18 45.01 -0.58
C SER A 74 22.03 45.95 -1.83
N ILE A 75 20.91 46.15 -2.57
CA ILE A 75 19.51 46.49 -2.19
C ILE A 75 18.60 46.60 -3.47
N PHE A 76 17.36 46.09 -3.36
CA PHE A 76 16.02 46.49 -3.91
C PHE A 76 15.72 46.77 -5.42
N GLY A 77 14.69 46.07 -5.94
CA GLY A 77 13.31 46.60 -6.11
C GLY A 77 12.79 47.06 -7.50
N PRO A 78 11.46 47.01 -7.78
CA PRO A 78 10.83 46.69 -9.11
C PRO A 78 9.96 47.88 -9.66
N PRO A 79 8.83 47.78 -10.43
CA PRO A 79 8.18 46.73 -11.27
C PRO A 79 7.57 47.21 -12.66
N ALA A 80 6.94 46.27 -13.40
CA ALA A 80 5.72 46.39 -14.26
C ALA A 80 5.70 46.95 -15.73
N SER A 81 4.74 46.37 -16.50
CA SER A 81 4.05 46.78 -17.75
C SER A 81 4.58 46.27 -19.12
N VAL A 82 3.85 45.49 -19.93
CA VAL A 82 2.63 45.65 -20.81
C VAL A 82 2.97 46.09 -22.26
N PHE A 83 2.28 45.47 -23.24
CA PHE A 83 2.19 45.72 -24.71
C PHE A 83 3.27 45.08 -25.60
N SER A 84 3.06 44.68 -26.86
CA SER A 84 1.90 44.32 -27.70
C SER A 84 2.43 44.13 -29.14
N CYS A 85 1.76 43.27 -29.91
CA CYS A 85 1.59 43.32 -31.37
C CYS A 85 2.74 42.97 -32.33
N LYS A 86 2.43 41.88 -33.07
CA LYS A 86 2.35 41.74 -34.53
C LYS A 86 3.66 41.64 -35.33
N ASP A 87 3.98 40.46 -35.88
CA ASP A 87 3.41 39.82 -37.08
C ASP A 87 4.16 40.30 -38.34
N ASP A 88 5.10 39.51 -38.84
CA ASP A 88 5.37 39.48 -40.28
C ASP A 88 5.90 38.14 -40.79
N ARG A 89 5.44 37.82 -42.00
CA ARG A 89 5.37 36.50 -42.62
C ARG A 89 6.58 36.19 -43.52
N ARG A 90 6.82 34.88 -43.71
CA ARG A 90 7.23 34.12 -44.93
C ARG A 90 8.49 33.26 -44.70
N LEU A 91 8.33 31.93 -44.55
CA LEU A 91 8.19 30.88 -45.58
C LEU A 91 9.55 30.46 -46.19
N PHE A 92 10.08 29.28 -45.82
CA PHE A 92 10.01 28.04 -46.62
C PHE A 92 10.70 26.84 -45.91
N TRP A 93 9.93 25.74 -45.71
CA TRP A 93 10.22 24.29 -45.89
C TRP A 93 11.58 23.71 -45.39
N THR A 94 11.68 22.62 -44.61
CA THR A 94 11.01 21.30 -44.65
C THR A 94 11.26 20.46 -43.37
N PHE A 95 10.22 19.73 -42.92
CA PHE A 95 10.14 18.37 -42.30
C PHE A 95 11.00 18.00 -41.07
N SER A 96 10.56 17.29 -40.02
CA SER A 96 9.28 16.74 -39.49
C SER A 96 9.68 15.76 -38.35
N ARG A 97 9.12 15.73 -37.14
CA ARG A 97 7.94 14.97 -36.62
C ARG A 97 8.07 15.06 -35.07
N GLY A 98 7.08 15.23 -34.20
CA GLY A 98 5.63 15.27 -34.30
C GLY A 98 4.98 14.16 -33.45
N PHE A 99 4.51 14.48 -32.24
CA PHE A 99 3.35 13.85 -31.56
C PHE A 99 2.68 14.90 -30.67
N GLY A 100 1.39 15.15 -30.89
CA GLY A 100 0.62 16.23 -30.26
C GLY A 100 -0.70 15.73 -29.68
N LYS A 101 -1.06 16.31 -28.53
CA LYS A 101 -2.34 16.25 -27.81
C LYS A 101 -3.44 16.96 -28.60
N ILE A 102 -4.69 16.47 -28.58
CA ILE A 102 -5.88 17.24 -28.98
C ILE A 102 -7.06 16.97 -28.03
N PHE A 103 -7.71 18.07 -27.63
CA PHE A 103 -8.89 18.21 -26.78
C PHE A 103 -10.22 17.79 -27.45
N ALA A 104 -11.16 17.31 -26.64
CA ALA A 104 -12.56 17.05 -27.01
C ALA A 104 -13.41 18.34 -26.95
N SER A 105 -14.25 18.57 -27.98
CA SER A 105 -15.18 19.70 -28.04
C SER A 105 -16.64 19.25 -27.94
N TRP A 106 -17.39 19.93 -27.07
CA TRP A 106 -18.85 19.92 -26.95
C TRP A 106 -19.54 20.46 -28.21
N ARG A 107 -20.72 19.92 -28.58
CA ARG A 107 -21.69 20.62 -29.43
C ARG A 107 -23.13 20.48 -28.93
N GLU A 108 -23.70 21.65 -28.67
CA GLU A 108 -25.11 21.90 -28.41
C GLU A 108 -26.01 21.70 -29.64
N TYR A 109 -27.27 21.37 -29.32
CA TYR A 109 -28.45 21.36 -30.16
C TYR A 109 -28.62 22.67 -30.98
N ARG A 110 -28.82 22.56 -32.30
CA ARG A 110 -29.34 23.67 -33.14
C ARG A 110 -30.61 23.26 -33.87
N LYS A 111 -31.69 23.99 -33.56
CA LYS A 111 -33.02 23.93 -34.19
C LYS A 111 -32.97 24.36 -35.66
N SER A 112 -33.90 23.76 -36.42
CA SER A 112 -34.17 23.90 -37.84
C SER A 112 -34.50 25.32 -38.31
N ARG A 113 -34.12 25.64 -39.57
CA ARG A 113 -34.77 26.66 -40.40
C ARG A 113 -34.75 26.23 -41.88
N ARG A 114 -35.94 26.15 -42.48
CA ARG A 114 -36.21 25.84 -43.90
C ARG A 114 -35.75 26.97 -44.83
N LYS A 115 -35.24 26.62 -46.03
CA LYS A 115 -35.33 27.41 -47.28
C LYS A 115 -35.27 26.47 -48.52
N PRO A 116 -35.82 26.89 -49.69
CA PRO A 116 -36.50 26.01 -50.66
C PRO A 116 -35.63 25.48 -51.81
N ALA A 117 -36.21 24.53 -52.55
CA ALA A 117 -35.63 23.69 -53.61
C ALA A 117 -35.24 24.41 -54.92
N PRO A 118 -34.37 23.78 -55.74
CA PRO A 118 -34.41 23.86 -57.19
C PRO A 118 -34.58 22.48 -57.91
N ALA A 119 -34.93 22.57 -59.20
CA ALA A 119 -35.56 21.61 -60.14
C ALA A 119 -34.69 20.40 -60.64
N PRO A 120 -35.23 19.47 -61.49
CA PRO A 120 -34.86 18.04 -61.47
C PRO A 120 -33.85 17.51 -62.53
N ALA A 121 -33.34 16.30 -62.24
CA ALA A 121 -32.79 15.23 -63.11
C ALA A 121 -31.31 15.38 -63.61
N PRO A 122 -30.50 14.29 -63.73
CA PRO A 122 -30.89 12.99 -64.27
C PRO A 122 -30.56 11.75 -63.43
N VAL A 123 -31.30 10.68 -63.75
CA VAL A 123 -31.10 9.29 -63.33
C VAL A 123 -29.64 8.88 -63.52
N ARG A 124 -28.96 8.51 -62.42
CA ARG A 124 -27.63 7.89 -62.46
C ARG A 124 -27.69 6.49 -61.86
N ALA A 125 -27.28 5.55 -62.71
CA ALA A 125 -27.12 4.11 -62.57
C ALA A 125 -26.96 3.54 -61.15
N LYS A 126 -27.56 2.36 -60.95
CA LYS A 126 -27.30 1.43 -59.84
C LYS A 126 -25.81 1.42 -59.47
N ALA A 127 -25.47 2.04 -58.35
CA ALA A 127 -24.15 1.93 -57.75
C ALA A 127 -24.03 0.51 -57.18
N LYS A 128 -23.01 -0.23 -57.66
CA LYS A 128 -22.52 -1.46 -57.04
C LYS A 128 -22.33 -1.20 -55.54
N SER A 129 -22.86 -2.08 -54.69
CA SER A 129 -22.63 -1.97 -53.24
C SER A 129 -21.13 -2.03 -52.98
N LYS A 130 -20.56 -0.92 -52.51
CA LYS A 130 -19.30 -0.98 -51.78
C LYS A 130 -19.59 -1.81 -50.53
N LYS A 131 -18.89 -2.93 -50.33
CA LYS A 131 -18.80 -3.57 -49.01
C LYS A 131 -18.40 -2.47 -48.03
N LYS A 132 -19.33 -2.03 -47.17
CA LYS A 132 -18.98 -1.23 -46.00
C LYS A 132 -18.16 -2.17 -45.11
N GLU A 133 -16.94 -1.77 -44.77
CA GLU A 133 -16.18 -2.44 -43.71
C GLU A 133 -16.87 -2.12 -42.39
N LEU A 134 -17.09 -3.17 -41.58
CA LEU A 134 -17.70 -3.08 -40.25
C LEU A 134 -16.73 -2.39 -39.30
N GLU A 135 -17.16 -1.31 -38.64
CA GLU A 135 -16.32 -0.61 -37.66
C GLU A 135 -16.38 -1.32 -36.30
N LEU A 136 -15.22 -1.67 -35.72
CA LEU A 136 -15.15 -2.31 -34.40
C LEU A 136 -14.75 -1.27 -33.35
N SER A 137 -15.66 -1.01 -32.42
CA SER A 137 -15.45 -0.11 -31.27
C SER A 137 -15.25 -0.96 -30.03
N VAL A 138 -14.03 -0.94 -29.50
CA VAL A 138 -13.64 -1.72 -28.31
C VAL A 138 -13.16 -0.79 -27.21
N ASN A 139 -13.75 -0.91 -26.03
CA ASN A 139 -13.34 -0.18 -24.83
C ASN A 139 -12.67 -1.13 -23.83
N ILE A 140 -11.45 -0.81 -23.39
CA ILE A 140 -10.75 -1.53 -22.34
C ILE A 140 -10.67 -0.63 -21.12
N CYS A 141 -11.26 -1.09 -20.01
CA CYS A 141 -11.38 -0.36 -18.75
C CYS A 141 -10.67 -1.12 -17.63
N ILE A 142 -10.13 -0.38 -16.67
CA ILE A 142 -9.57 -0.90 -15.41
C ILE A 142 -10.41 -0.26 -14.30
N GLU A 143 -10.84 -1.08 -13.34
CA GLU A 143 -11.60 -0.64 -12.17
C GLU A 143 -10.74 0.27 -11.26
N GLU A 144 -11.35 1.26 -10.59
CA GLU A 144 -10.61 2.31 -9.87
C GLU A 144 -9.90 1.82 -8.60
N GLN A 145 -10.40 0.75 -7.97
CA GLN A 145 -9.80 0.16 -6.77
C GLN A 145 -8.74 -0.90 -7.08
N LEU A 146 -8.52 -1.24 -8.36
CA LEU A 146 -7.35 -2.02 -8.74
C LEU A 146 -6.08 -1.18 -8.51
N PRO A 147 -5.05 -1.76 -7.88
CA PRO A 147 -3.75 -1.11 -7.75
C PRO A 147 -3.15 -0.69 -9.10
N ASP A 148 -2.42 0.43 -9.13
CA ASP A 148 -1.62 0.89 -10.28
C ASP A 148 -0.44 -0.07 -10.57
N ASP A 149 -0.76 -1.25 -11.07
CA ASP A 149 0.22 -2.28 -11.42
C ASP A 149 0.69 -2.13 -12.88
N PRO A 150 2.01 -1.94 -13.12
CA PRO A 150 2.57 -1.92 -14.46
C PRO A 150 2.25 -3.14 -15.34
N GLU A 151 2.12 -4.34 -14.75
CA GLU A 151 1.74 -5.56 -15.47
C GLU A 151 0.29 -5.49 -15.94
N ILE A 152 -0.64 -5.07 -15.08
CA ILE A 152 -2.07 -4.89 -15.44
C ILE A 152 -2.22 -3.80 -16.51
N LEU A 153 -1.51 -2.68 -16.37
CA LEU A 153 -1.50 -1.61 -17.37
C LEU A 153 -0.98 -2.11 -18.72
N ASN A 154 0.10 -2.89 -18.72
CA ASN A 154 0.64 -3.50 -19.94
C ASN A 154 -0.34 -4.53 -20.55
N ILE A 155 -1.00 -5.33 -19.72
CA ILE A 155 -2.06 -6.25 -20.17
C ILE A 155 -3.20 -5.46 -20.82
N ALA A 156 -3.67 -4.38 -20.21
CA ALA A 156 -4.73 -3.53 -20.78
C ALA A 156 -4.30 -2.93 -22.14
N GLU A 157 -3.05 -2.50 -22.29
CA GLU A 157 -2.51 -2.06 -23.59
C GLU A 157 -2.49 -3.20 -24.62
N MET A 158 -2.06 -4.40 -24.22
CA MET A 158 -2.10 -5.58 -25.09
C MET A 158 -3.53 -5.94 -25.48
N LEU A 159 -4.50 -5.80 -24.58
CA LEU A 159 -5.91 -6.07 -24.84
C LEU A 159 -6.51 -5.11 -25.88
N ARG A 160 -6.07 -3.86 -25.96
CA ARG A 160 -6.50 -2.92 -27.01
C ARG A 160 -6.17 -3.42 -28.42
N LEU A 161 -5.17 -4.29 -28.56
CA LEU A 161 -4.83 -4.96 -29.82
C LEU A 161 -5.48 -6.34 -29.93
N ASN A 162 -5.48 -7.11 -28.84
CA ASN A 162 -5.98 -8.49 -28.80
C ASN A 162 -7.49 -8.57 -29.03
N VAL A 163 -8.28 -7.72 -28.36
CA VAL A 163 -9.74 -7.79 -28.35
C VAL A 163 -10.35 -7.51 -29.73
N PRO A 164 -9.96 -6.45 -30.48
CA PRO A 164 -10.47 -6.26 -31.84
C PRO A 164 -10.13 -7.42 -32.79
N LEU A 165 -8.95 -8.05 -32.64
CA LEU A 165 -8.55 -9.21 -33.44
C LEU A 165 -9.41 -10.44 -33.14
N ALA A 166 -9.61 -10.74 -31.85
CA ALA A 166 -10.48 -11.84 -31.42
C ALA A 166 -11.93 -11.61 -31.84
N LEU A 167 -12.45 -10.40 -31.65
CA LEU A 167 -13.81 -10.03 -32.07
C LEU A 167 -13.97 -10.19 -33.58
N LYS A 168 -13.01 -9.72 -34.37
CA LYS A 168 -13.05 -9.87 -35.83
C LYS A 168 -13.10 -11.34 -36.24
N LEU A 169 -12.22 -12.18 -35.69
CA LEU A 169 -12.18 -13.61 -36.02
C LEU A 169 -13.46 -14.34 -35.57
N GLY A 170 -13.95 -14.06 -34.36
CA GLY A 170 -15.19 -14.64 -33.86
C GLY A 170 -16.39 -14.27 -34.75
N LEU A 171 -16.48 -13.01 -35.20
CA LEU A 171 -17.52 -12.56 -36.12
C LEU A 171 -17.38 -13.18 -37.53
N GLU A 172 -16.17 -13.37 -38.03
CA GLU A 172 -15.92 -14.06 -39.30
C GLU A 172 -16.33 -15.54 -39.22
N GLY A 173 -16.07 -16.20 -38.08
CA GLY A 173 -16.45 -17.59 -37.79
C GLY A 173 -17.96 -17.82 -37.77
N LEU A 174 -18.77 -16.79 -37.49
CA LEU A 174 -20.23 -16.93 -37.52
C LEU A 174 -20.80 -17.12 -38.93
N LYS A 175 -20.11 -16.63 -39.95
CA LYS A 175 -20.62 -16.62 -41.32
C LYS A 175 -20.51 -18.02 -41.93
N ASP A 176 -21.63 -18.54 -42.43
CA ASP A 176 -21.76 -19.90 -42.98
C ASP A 176 -21.51 -21.03 -41.94
N SER A 177 -21.59 -20.70 -40.65
CA SER A 177 -21.43 -21.66 -39.57
C SER A 177 -22.62 -22.61 -39.43
N ALA A 178 -22.35 -23.87 -39.06
CA ALA A 178 -23.33 -24.94 -38.90
C ALA A 178 -23.55 -25.35 -37.43
N TYR A 179 -23.31 -24.43 -36.48
CA TYR A 179 -23.57 -24.68 -35.05
C TYR A 179 -25.05 -24.97 -34.82
N LYS A 180 -25.33 -26.01 -34.03
CA LYS A 180 -26.71 -26.47 -33.78
C LYS A 180 -27.32 -25.83 -32.54
N THR A 181 -26.48 -25.49 -31.56
CA THR A 181 -26.92 -25.11 -30.20
C THR A 181 -26.83 -23.61 -29.93
N ARG A 182 -26.00 -22.89 -30.69
CA ARG A 182 -25.79 -21.44 -30.57
C ARG A 182 -27.06 -20.62 -30.81
N ASP A 183 -27.26 -19.56 -30.03
CA ASP A 183 -28.29 -18.56 -30.32
C ASP A 183 -27.99 -17.83 -31.63
N THR A 184 -28.95 -17.87 -32.56
CA THR A 184 -28.85 -17.30 -33.92
C THR A 184 -29.37 -15.87 -34.00
N SER A 185 -29.66 -15.23 -32.86
CA SER A 185 -30.02 -13.80 -32.79
C SER A 185 -28.99 -12.91 -33.49
N ILE A 186 -27.71 -13.30 -33.46
CA ILE A 186 -26.60 -12.68 -34.21
C ILE A 186 -26.12 -13.66 -35.29
N THR A 187 -26.55 -13.46 -36.54
CA THR A 187 -26.20 -14.32 -37.70
C THR A 187 -25.53 -13.58 -38.84
N ASP A 188 -25.93 -12.34 -39.11
CA ASP A 188 -25.31 -11.48 -40.12
C ASP A 188 -24.95 -10.13 -39.52
N VAL A 189 -23.65 -9.94 -39.24
CA VAL A 189 -23.14 -8.64 -38.79
C VAL A 189 -22.98 -7.62 -39.93
N GLY A 190 -23.12 -8.05 -41.19
CA GLY A 190 -23.05 -7.16 -42.36
C GLY A 190 -24.19 -6.15 -42.45
N CYS A 191 -25.23 -6.28 -41.62
CA CYS A 191 -26.31 -5.32 -41.51
C CYS A 191 -26.00 -4.13 -40.57
N PHE A 192 -24.96 -4.23 -39.75
CA PHE A 192 -24.54 -3.16 -38.83
C PHE A 192 -23.44 -2.29 -39.45
N GLU A 193 -23.40 -1.03 -39.05
CA GLU A 193 -22.32 -0.09 -39.39
C GLU A 193 -21.15 -0.25 -38.42
N SER A 194 -21.43 -0.51 -37.14
CA SER A 194 -20.41 -0.76 -36.12
C SER A 194 -20.82 -1.80 -35.08
N VAL A 195 -19.83 -2.38 -34.38
CA VAL A 195 -20.00 -3.29 -33.24
C VAL A 195 -19.30 -2.70 -32.02
N GLU A 196 -19.97 -2.71 -30.87
CA GLU A 196 -19.45 -2.22 -29.59
C GLU A 196 -19.26 -3.35 -28.58
N LEU A 197 -18.05 -3.43 -28.00
CA LEU A 197 -17.68 -4.38 -26.94
C LEU A 197 -16.86 -3.64 -25.87
N SER A 198 -17.17 -3.87 -24.60
CA SER A 198 -16.35 -3.40 -23.49
C SER A 198 -15.73 -4.56 -22.72
N VAL A 199 -14.48 -4.40 -22.29
CA VAL A 199 -13.80 -5.33 -21.38
C VAL A 199 -13.36 -4.56 -20.14
N LEU A 200 -13.74 -5.04 -18.96
CA LEU A 200 -13.38 -4.47 -17.67
C LEU A 200 -12.49 -5.44 -16.90
N LEU A 201 -11.29 -4.99 -16.53
CA LEU A 201 -10.44 -5.67 -15.55
C LEU A 201 -10.80 -5.15 -14.15
N CYS A 202 -11.00 -6.06 -13.19
CA CYS A 202 -11.39 -5.72 -11.82
C CYS A 202 -10.74 -6.66 -10.78
N ASN A 203 -10.90 -6.35 -9.49
CA ASN A 203 -10.50 -7.20 -8.36
C ASN A 203 -11.61 -8.20 -7.96
N ASP A 204 -11.30 -9.14 -7.05
CA ASP A 204 -12.26 -10.15 -6.61
C ASP A 204 -13.47 -9.54 -5.86
N GLU A 205 -13.26 -8.49 -5.08
CA GLU A 205 -14.33 -7.82 -4.32
C GLU A 205 -15.40 -7.25 -5.26
N PHE A 206 -14.95 -6.56 -6.31
CA PHE A 206 -15.83 -5.95 -7.30
C PHE A 206 -16.60 -7.01 -8.09
N ILE A 207 -15.93 -8.05 -8.59
CA ILE A 207 -16.62 -9.09 -9.35
C ILE A 207 -17.55 -9.92 -8.48
N CYS A 208 -17.22 -10.17 -7.20
CA CYS A 208 -18.09 -10.87 -6.25
C CYS A 208 -19.39 -10.10 -6.04
N LYS A 209 -19.29 -8.77 -5.86
CA LYS A 209 -20.48 -7.90 -5.76
C LYS A 209 -21.33 -7.95 -7.03
N LEU A 210 -20.70 -7.89 -8.20
CA LEU A 210 -21.41 -8.02 -9.49
C LEU A 210 -22.06 -9.39 -9.64
N ASN A 211 -21.37 -10.47 -9.27
CA ASN A 211 -21.86 -11.84 -9.34
C ASN A 211 -23.11 -12.01 -8.45
N LYS A 212 -23.07 -11.45 -7.24
CA LYS A 212 -24.22 -11.39 -6.33
C LYS A 212 -25.39 -10.62 -6.92
N GLU A 213 -25.14 -9.45 -7.51
CA GLU A 213 -26.19 -8.60 -8.09
C GLU A 213 -26.84 -9.24 -9.34
N TRP A 214 -26.07 -9.93 -10.18
CA TRP A 214 -26.54 -10.45 -11.48
C TRP A 214 -26.98 -11.92 -11.44
N ARG A 215 -26.25 -12.78 -10.72
CA ARG A 215 -26.49 -14.22 -10.62
C ARG A 215 -27.03 -14.65 -9.25
N GLY A 216 -26.97 -13.79 -8.25
CA GLY A 216 -27.35 -14.15 -6.86
C GLY A 216 -26.27 -14.97 -6.14
N GLU A 217 -25.05 -15.00 -6.67
CA GLU A 217 -23.93 -15.80 -6.18
C GLU A 217 -22.93 -14.93 -5.40
N ASP A 218 -22.76 -15.21 -4.11
CA ASP A 218 -21.93 -14.40 -3.18
C ASP A 218 -20.49 -14.93 -3.09
N HIS A 219 -19.82 -15.00 -4.25
CA HIS A 219 -18.40 -15.35 -4.36
C HIS A 219 -17.79 -14.75 -5.62
N ALA A 220 -16.47 -14.55 -5.62
CA ALA A 220 -15.73 -14.12 -6.79
C ALA A 220 -15.76 -15.22 -7.87
N THR A 221 -15.95 -14.78 -9.12
CA THR A 221 -15.88 -15.62 -10.33
C THR A 221 -14.74 -15.10 -11.22
N ASP A 222 -14.32 -15.87 -12.21
CA ASP A 222 -13.23 -15.51 -13.12
C ASP A 222 -13.68 -14.51 -14.20
N VAL A 223 -14.82 -14.77 -14.84
CA VAL A 223 -15.36 -13.91 -15.91
C VAL A 223 -16.89 -13.84 -15.88
N LEU A 224 -17.42 -12.63 -16.12
CA LEU A 224 -18.86 -12.40 -16.36
C LEU A 224 -19.06 -11.81 -17.76
N SER A 225 -19.99 -12.39 -18.51
CA SER A 225 -20.36 -11.93 -19.85
C SER A 225 -21.79 -11.39 -19.86
N MET A 226 -21.94 -10.08 -20.05
CA MET A 226 -23.23 -9.38 -19.95
C MET A 226 -23.68 -8.91 -21.33
N SER A 227 -24.49 -9.72 -22.01
CA SER A 227 -25.03 -9.35 -23.33
C SER A 227 -25.98 -8.16 -23.24
N GLN A 228 -25.76 -7.17 -24.11
CA GLN A 228 -26.63 -5.99 -24.26
C GLN A 228 -27.42 -6.04 -25.58
N HIS A 229 -27.29 -7.13 -26.34
CA HIS A 229 -28.02 -7.27 -27.59
C HIS A 229 -29.51 -7.43 -27.32
N ILE A 230 -30.33 -6.53 -27.92
CA ILE A 230 -31.78 -6.62 -27.89
C ILE A 230 -32.26 -7.03 -29.29
N PRO A 231 -32.70 -8.30 -29.47
CA PRO A 231 -33.20 -8.76 -30.75
C PRO A 231 -34.37 -7.90 -31.24
N LYS A 232 -34.41 -7.63 -32.56
CA LYS A 232 -35.47 -6.87 -33.27
C LYS A 232 -35.44 -5.34 -33.11
N LEU A 233 -34.44 -4.78 -32.43
CA LEU A 233 -34.21 -3.34 -32.41
C LEU A 233 -33.33 -2.93 -33.62
N ASN A 234 -33.88 -2.17 -34.55
CA ASN A 234 -33.16 -1.73 -35.76
C ASN A 234 -32.25 -0.53 -35.46
N LEU A 235 -31.14 -0.77 -34.76
CA LEU A 235 -30.06 0.20 -34.60
C LEU A 235 -28.94 -0.09 -35.61
N PRO A 236 -28.25 0.96 -36.10
CA PRO A 236 -27.08 0.78 -36.98
C PRO A 236 -25.85 0.23 -36.23
N ILE A 237 -25.90 0.15 -34.90
CA ILE A 237 -24.81 -0.29 -34.04
C ILE A 237 -25.23 -1.58 -33.33
N LEU A 238 -24.38 -2.61 -33.37
CA LEU A 238 -24.52 -3.83 -32.59
C LEU A 238 -23.81 -3.67 -31.24
N MET A 239 -24.57 -3.48 -30.17
CA MET A 239 -24.05 -3.50 -28.81
C MET A 239 -23.91 -4.95 -28.35
N LEU A 240 -22.69 -5.50 -28.37
CA LEU A 240 -22.45 -6.90 -28.03
C LEU A 240 -22.63 -7.11 -26.52
N GLY A 241 -21.98 -6.26 -25.72
CA GLY A 241 -22.08 -6.29 -24.27
C GLY A 241 -20.75 -5.99 -23.57
N ASP A 242 -20.67 -6.42 -22.32
CA ASP A 242 -19.50 -6.26 -21.46
C ASP A 242 -18.93 -7.62 -21.07
N ILE A 243 -17.59 -7.73 -21.04
CA ILE A 243 -16.84 -8.84 -20.44
C ILE A 243 -16.13 -8.28 -19.21
N VAL A 244 -16.39 -8.83 -18.03
CA VAL A 244 -15.77 -8.41 -16.77
C VAL A 244 -14.88 -9.54 -16.28
N ILE A 245 -13.58 -9.29 -16.11
CA ILE A 245 -12.59 -10.30 -15.72
C ILE A 245 -11.97 -9.93 -14.38
N SER A 246 -11.93 -10.87 -13.43
CA SER A 246 -11.14 -10.69 -12.21
C SER A 246 -9.68 -11.00 -12.48
N VAL A 247 -8.81 -10.01 -12.27
CA VAL A 247 -7.37 -10.15 -12.43
C VAL A 247 -6.78 -11.08 -11.36
N GLU A 248 -7.30 -11.01 -10.13
CA GLU A 248 -6.81 -11.82 -9.01
C GLU A 248 -7.16 -13.30 -9.18
N THR A 249 -8.38 -13.59 -9.65
CA THR A 249 -8.79 -14.95 -9.98
C THR A 249 -8.00 -15.49 -11.17
N ALA A 250 -7.85 -14.70 -12.24
CA ALA A 250 -7.04 -15.07 -13.40
C ALA A 250 -5.58 -15.34 -13.02
N ALA A 251 -5.01 -14.57 -12.10
CA ALA A 251 -3.62 -14.78 -11.69
C ALA A 251 -3.41 -16.07 -10.89
N ARG A 252 -4.37 -16.46 -10.04
CA ARG A 252 -4.36 -17.77 -9.36
C ARG A 252 -4.44 -18.92 -10.36
N GLN A 253 -5.39 -18.85 -11.29
CA GLN A 253 -5.55 -19.84 -12.36
C GLN A 253 -4.28 -19.93 -13.22
N ALA A 254 -3.65 -18.79 -13.50
CA ALA A 254 -2.42 -18.76 -14.29
C ALA A 254 -1.25 -19.50 -13.62
N GLU A 255 -1.10 -19.31 -12.31
CA GLU A 255 -0.10 -20.03 -11.50
C GLU A 255 -0.39 -21.53 -11.45
N GLU A 256 -1.64 -21.91 -11.17
CA GLU A 256 -2.09 -23.32 -11.11
C GLU A 256 -1.85 -24.05 -12.44
N ARG A 257 -2.06 -23.36 -13.56
CA ARG A 257 -1.95 -23.91 -14.92
C ARG A 257 -0.56 -23.72 -15.55
N GLY A 258 0.34 -22.99 -14.89
CA GLY A 258 1.74 -22.83 -15.30
C GLY A 258 1.94 -21.97 -16.56
N HIS A 259 1.10 -20.97 -16.80
CA HIS A 259 1.23 -19.99 -17.88
C HIS A 259 1.17 -18.54 -17.35
N THR A 260 1.26 -17.55 -18.23
CA THR A 260 1.31 -16.14 -17.80
C THR A 260 -0.09 -15.58 -17.50
N LEU A 261 -0.19 -14.54 -16.66
CA LEU A 261 -1.45 -13.84 -16.41
C LEU A 261 -2.10 -13.32 -17.70
N LEU A 262 -1.30 -12.82 -18.65
CA LEU A 262 -1.80 -12.39 -19.96
C LEU A 262 -2.41 -13.55 -20.76
N ASP A 263 -1.84 -14.76 -20.66
CA ASP A 263 -2.38 -15.94 -21.33
C ASP A 263 -3.73 -16.35 -20.72
N GLU A 264 -3.85 -16.35 -19.40
CA GLU A 264 -5.13 -16.65 -18.71
C GLU A 264 -6.20 -15.60 -19.04
N ILE A 265 -5.87 -14.30 -18.99
CA ILE A 265 -6.81 -13.24 -19.36
C ILE A 265 -7.26 -13.35 -20.83
N ARG A 266 -6.39 -13.83 -21.73
CA ARG A 266 -6.77 -14.10 -23.14
C ARG A 266 -7.74 -15.27 -23.26
N ILE A 267 -7.56 -16.32 -22.47
CA ILE A 267 -8.50 -17.46 -22.40
C ILE A 267 -9.87 -16.98 -21.92
N LEU A 268 -9.92 -16.27 -20.79
CA LEU A 268 -11.15 -15.72 -20.22
C LEU A 268 -11.84 -14.73 -21.17
N LEU A 269 -11.07 -13.91 -21.89
CA LEU A 269 -11.59 -13.03 -22.94
C LEU A 269 -12.28 -13.81 -24.06
N VAL A 270 -11.64 -14.86 -24.58
CA VAL A 270 -12.21 -15.67 -25.68
C VAL A 270 -13.48 -16.37 -25.20
N HIS A 271 -13.44 -16.98 -24.03
CA HIS A 271 -14.59 -17.62 -23.41
C HIS A 271 -15.77 -16.64 -23.26
N GLY A 272 -15.53 -15.46 -22.68
CA GLY A 272 -16.56 -14.46 -22.51
C GLY A 272 -17.09 -13.89 -23.82
N LEU A 273 -16.23 -13.72 -24.82
CA LEU A 273 -16.62 -13.30 -26.17
C LEU A 273 -17.57 -14.31 -26.81
N LEU A 274 -17.31 -15.62 -26.69
CA LEU A 274 -18.18 -16.65 -27.26
C LEU A 274 -19.57 -16.65 -26.61
N HIS A 275 -19.65 -16.45 -25.29
CA HIS A 275 -20.93 -16.23 -24.63
C HIS A 275 -21.70 -15.02 -25.21
N LEU A 276 -21.02 -13.91 -25.46
CA LEU A 276 -21.64 -12.74 -26.10
C LEU A 276 -22.06 -13.00 -27.57
N LEU A 277 -21.42 -13.94 -28.26
CA LEU A 277 -21.77 -14.39 -29.61
C LEU A 277 -22.86 -15.47 -29.64
N GLY A 278 -23.41 -15.83 -28.48
CA GLY A 278 -24.56 -16.72 -28.33
C GLY A 278 -24.21 -18.18 -28.10
N PHE A 279 -22.96 -18.52 -27.80
CA PHE A 279 -22.59 -19.85 -27.31
C PHE A 279 -22.94 -19.97 -25.83
N ASP A 280 -23.37 -21.15 -25.41
CA ASP A 280 -23.72 -21.42 -24.01
C ASP A 280 -23.45 -22.89 -23.70
N HIS A 281 -22.31 -23.14 -23.05
CA HIS A 281 -21.84 -24.48 -22.72
C HIS A 281 -22.66 -25.15 -21.60
N GLU A 282 -23.49 -24.41 -20.86
CA GLU A 282 -24.29 -24.98 -19.77
C GLU A 282 -25.58 -25.68 -20.25
N ILE A 283 -25.93 -25.58 -21.54
CA ILE A 283 -27.20 -26.08 -22.09
C ILE A 283 -27.18 -27.59 -22.35
N SER A 284 -26.11 -28.11 -22.95
CA SER A 284 -25.93 -29.55 -23.22
C SER A 284 -24.48 -29.88 -23.56
N ASP A 285 -24.12 -31.17 -23.46
CA ASP A 285 -22.79 -31.68 -23.85
C ASP A 285 -22.43 -31.32 -25.31
N GLU A 286 -23.42 -31.29 -26.22
CA GLU A 286 -23.18 -30.84 -27.59
C GLU A 286 -22.86 -29.34 -27.69
N ALA A 287 -23.48 -28.51 -26.84
CA ALA A 287 -23.23 -27.07 -26.82
C ALA A 287 -21.85 -26.76 -26.23
N GLU A 288 -21.47 -27.50 -25.19
CA GLU A 288 -20.14 -27.48 -24.60
C GLU A 288 -19.06 -27.85 -25.64
N ALA A 289 -19.22 -28.97 -26.35
CA ALA A 289 -18.27 -29.39 -27.38
C ALA A 289 -18.19 -28.42 -28.58
N GLU A 290 -19.31 -27.79 -28.96
CA GLU A 290 -19.32 -26.74 -29.99
C GLU A 290 -18.54 -25.50 -29.55
N MET A 291 -18.73 -25.06 -28.30
CA MET A 291 -18.04 -23.90 -27.74
C MET A 291 -16.55 -24.16 -27.51
N GLU A 292 -16.19 -25.32 -26.95
CA GLU A 292 -14.80 -25.72 -26.71
C GLU A 292 -13.98 -25.73 -28.01
N LYS A 293 -14.55 -26.31 -29.06
CA LYS A 293 -13.90 -26.33 -30.38
C LYS A 293 -13.67 -24.92 -30.93
N GLU A 294 -14.60 -24.00 -30.69
CA GLU A 294 -14.48 -22.63 -31.15
C GLU A 294 -13.48 -21.83 -30.30
N GLU A 295 -13.43 -22.06 -28.99
CA GLU A 295 -12.38 -21.50 -28.11
C GLU A 295 -10.98 -21.89 -28.61
N GLU A 296 -10.77 -23.18 -28.86
CA GLU A 296 -9.50 -23.70 -29.34
C GLU A 296 -9.17 -23.13 -30.73
N HIS A 297 -10.17 -23.01 -31.61
CA HIS A 297 -9.98 -22.41 -32.93
C HIS A 297 -9.51 -20.95 -32.85
N LEU A 298 -10.15 -20.14 -32.00
CA LEU A 298 -9.80 -18.73 -31.84
C LEU A 298 -8.42 -18.55 -31.21
N LEU A 299 -8.13 -19.27 -30.11
CA LEU A 299 -6.82 -19.22 -29.45
C LEU A 299 -5.69 -19.60 -30.42
N ASN A 300 -5.85 -20.70 -31.17
CA ASN A 300 -4.87 -21.16 -32.15
C ASN A 300 -4.69 -20.17 -33.32
N SER A 301 -5.79 -19.64 -33.85
CA SER A 301 -5.76 -18.68 -34.98
C SER A 301 -5.08 -17.36 -34.61
N LEU A 302 -5.18 -16.96 -33.35
CA LEU A 302 -4.52 -15.78 -32.80
C LEU A 302 -3.08 -16.05 -32.33
N GLY A 303 -2.65 -17.31 -32.32
CA GLY A 303 -1.34 -17.73 -31.81
C GLY A 303 -1.18 -17.50 -30.30
N TRP A 304 -2.29 -17.54 -29.55
CA TRP A 304 -2.29 -17.37 -28.11
C TRP A 304 -2.07 -18.71 -27.41
N LYS A 305 -1.27 -18.70 -26.35
CA LYS A 305 -0.95 -19.91 -25.59
C LYS A 305 -2.04 -20.21 -24.59
N GLY A 306 -2.37 -21.49 -24.43
CA GLY A 306 -3.40 -21.94 -23.50
C GLY A 306 -4.25 -23.04 -24.10
N LYS A 307 -4.96 -23.76 -23.24
CA LYS A 307 -6.13 -24.55 -23.65
C LYS A 307 -7.38 -23.70 -23.41
N GLY A 308 -8.47 -24.00 -24.10
CA GLY A 308 -9.77 -23.37 -23.83
C GLY A 308 -10.19 -23.58 -22.37
N LEU A 309 -11.05 -22.69 -21.85
CA LEU A 309 -11.44 -22.72 -20.44
C LEU A 309 -12.17 -24.03 -20.10
N ILE A 310 -12.99 -24.52 -21.03
CA ILE A 310 -13.73 -25.79 -20.92
C ILE A 310 -12.74 -26.97 -20.83
N GLN A 311 -11.80 -27.05 -21.78
CA GLN A 311 -10.79 -28.10 -21.79
C GLN A 311 -9.92 -28.09 -20.51
N SER A 312 -9.61 -26.89 -19.99
CA SER A 312 -8.87 -26.72 -18.74
C SER A 312 -9.64 -27.20 -17.51
N ALA A 313 -10.97 -27.07 -17.49
CA ALA A 313 -11.80 -27.62 -16.41
C ALA A 313 -11.75 -29.15 -16.38
N TYR A 314 -11.88 -29.82 -17.54
CA TYR A 314 -11.75 -31.27 -17.64
C TYR A 314 -10.38 -31.79 -17.22
N ASP A 315 -9.30 -31.10 -17.61
CA ASP A 315 -7.94 -31.49 -17.21
C ASP A 315 -7.74 -31.40 -15.68
N ALA A 316 -8.38 -30.43 -15.01
CA ALA A 316 -8.33 -30.31 -13.57
C ALA A 316 -9.05 -31.49 -12.88
N GLU A 317 -10.24 -31.84 -13.36
CA GLU A 317 -11.02 -32.99 -12.86
C GLU A 317 -10.31 -34.32 -13.10
N ALA A 318 -9.72 -34.52 -14.29
CA ALA A 318 -9.04 -35.75 -14.68
C ALA A 318 -7.69 -35.97 -13.97
N ASN A 319 -6.96 -34.90 -13.67
CA ASN A 319 -5.68 -34.98 -12.95
C ASN A 319 -5.86 -35.16 -11.43
N GLY A 320 -7.09 -35.31 -10.95
CA GLY A 320 -7.36 -35.51 -9.52
C GLY A 320 -6.93 -34.33 -8.67
N ASN A 321 -6.87 -33.12 -9.25
CA ASN A 321 -6.90 -31.89 -8.48
C ASN A 321 -8.38 -31.62 -8.22
N PRO A 322 -8.93 -31.95 -7.03
CA PRO A 322 -10.26 -31.45 -6.74
C PRO A 322 -10.18 -29.93 -6.87
N HIS A 323 -11.28 -29.26 -7.24
CA HIS A 323 -11.56 -27.96 -6.66
C HIS A 323 -11.53 -28.16 -5.13
N ILE A 324 -10.33 -28.14 -4.56
CA ILE A 324 -10.14 -27.95 -3.14
C ILE A 324 -10.49 -26.48 -3.03
N ASN A 325 -11.78 -26.20 -2.83
CA ASN A 325 -12.17 -25.07 -2.01
C ASN A 325 -11.46 -25.31 -0.68
N HIS A 326 -10.19 -24.90 -0.61
CA HIS A 326 -9.48 -24.92 0.65
C HIS A 326 -10.31 -23.97 1.51
N PRO A 327 -10.68 -24.34 2.74
CA PRO A 327 -11.30 -23.37 3.65
C PRO A 327 -10.39 -22.15 3.92
N ASP A 328 -9.17 -22.16 3.35
CA ASP A 328 -8.18 -21.09 3.31
C ASP A 328 -8.25 -20.21 2.03
N ASP A 329 -8.94 -20.60 0.95
CA ASP A 329 -9.05 -19.76 -0.26
C ASP A 329 -10.01 -18.59 -0.06
N ARG A 330 -11.06 -18.77 0.75
CA ARG A 330 -11.85 -17.64 1.28
C ARG A 330 -11.06 -16.71 2.21
N LYS A 331 -9.85 -17.12 2.64
CA LYS A 331 -8.92 -16.27 3.40
C LYS A 331 -7.81 -15.65 2.52
N ARG A 332 -7.86 -15.87 1.20
CA ARG A 332 -6.95 -15.33 0.18
C ARG A 332 -7.62 -14.35 -0.78
N GLU A 333 -8.88 -14.00 -0.56
CA GLU A 333 -9.52 -12.82 -1.16
C GLU A 333 -8.69 -11.58 -0.79
N GLY A 334 -8.28 -10.79 -1.79
CA GLY A 334 -7.36 -9.66 -1.60
C GLY A 334 -5.89 -10.06 -1.37
N SER A 335 -5.49 -11.29 -1.71
CA SER A 335 -4.08 -11.65 -1.69
C SER A 335 -3.34 -10.80 -2.70
N LEU A 336 -2.54 -9.88 -2.17
CA LEU A 336 -1.85 -8.88 -2.96
C LEU A 336 -0.89 -9.49 -4.00
N ARG A 337 -0.65 -10.82 -4.00
CA ARG A 337 0.55 -11.55 -4.50
C ARG A 337 0.97 -11.23 -5.93
N PHE A 338 0.06 -10.66 -6.69
CA PHE A 338 0.22 -10.37 -8.10
C PHE A 338 0.71 -8.94 -8.34
N TYR A 339 0.53 -8.04 -7.38
CA TYR A 339 0.86 -6.64 -7.53
C TYR A 339 2.35 -6.34 -7.30
N ARG A 340 2.98 -5.66 -8.27
CA ARG A 340 4.34 -5.14 -8.10
C ARG A 340 4.36 -4.05 -7.04
N PRO A 341 5.29 -4.09 -6.08
CA PRO A 341 5.39 -3.04 -5.07
C PRO A 341 5.68 -1.68 -5.70
N LYS A 342 4.93 -0.66 -5.29
CA LYS A 342 5.14 0.75 -5.68
C LYS A 342 6.40 1.33 -5.05
N PHE A 343 6.81 0.78 -3.89
CA PHE A 343 7.94 1.26 -3.11
C PHE A 343 8.98 0.16 -2.90
N SER A 344 10.25 0.55 -2.85
CA SER A 344 11.35 -0.36 -2.51
C SER A 344 11.54 -0.50 -1.00
N PHE A 345 11.11 0.50 -0.23
CA PHE A 345 11.25 0.56 1.22
C PHE A 345 9.95 0.94 1.89
N ILE A 346 9.67 0.29 3.02
CA ILE A 346 8.64 0.71 3.96
C ILE A 346 9.33 1.01 5.28
N PHE A 347 9.30 2.27 5.71
CA PHE A 347 9.77 2.69 7.02
C PHE A 347 8.59 2.71 8.00
N CYS A 348 8.66 1.93 9.06
CA CYS A 348 7.58 1.84 10.04
C CYS A 348 8.06 2.22 11.44
N ASP A 349 7.24 3.02 12.12
CA ASP A 349 7.30 3.10 13.57
C ASP A 349 6.78 1.80 14.25
N MET A 350 7.10 1.64 15.53
CA MET A 350 6.66 0.52 16.36
C MET A 350 5.47 0.88 17.26
N ASP A 351 5.65 1.74 18.25
CA ASP A 351 4.68 1.96 19.34
C ASP A 351 3.56 2.89 18.87
N GLY A 352 2.32 2.40 18.82
CA GLY A 352 1.21 3.20 18.27
C GLY A 352 1.05 3.06 16.76
N THR A 353 1.94 2.30 16.11
CA THR A 353 1.90 1.99 14.67
C THR A 353 1.84 0.49 14.39
N LEU A 354 2.96 -0.24 14.50
CA LEU A 354 2.98 -1.70 14.32
C LEU A 354 2.45 -2.44 15.55
N LEU A 355 2.61 -1.85 16.73
CA LEU A 355 2.11 -2.36 17.99
C LEU A 355 0.75 -1.74 18.31
N ASN A 356 -0.20 -2.59 18.66
CA ASN A 356 -1.50 -2.16 19.16
C ASN A 356 -1.40 -1.58 20.59
N SER A 357 -2.52 -1.13 21.16
CA SER A 357 -2.60 -0.59 22.52
C SER A 357 -2.15 -1.55 23.64
N LYS A 358 -1.99 -2.85 23.33
CA LYS A 358 -1.50 -3.88 24.25
C LYS A 358 -0.01 -4.20 24.04
N SER A 359 0.71 -3.38 23.27
CA SER A 359 2.12 -3.58 22.91
C SER A 359 2.38 -4.92 22.19
N GLN A 360 1.43 -5.33 21.34
CA GLN A 360 1.49 -6.58 20.58
C GLN A 360 1.34 -6.32 19.08
N ILE A 361 2.01 -7.15 18.27
CA ILE A 361 1.81 -7.18 16.82
C ILE A 361 0.69 -8.16 16.52
N SER A 362 -0.33 -7.71 15.79
CA SER A 362 -1.42 -8.58 15.39
C SER A 362 -0.98 -9.58 14.30
N THR A 363 -1.74 -10.67 14.17
CA THR A 363 -1.52 -11.63 13.08
C THR A 363 -1.68 -11.00 11.70
N SER A 364 -2.57 -10.00 11.56
CA SER A 364 -2.81 -9.28 10.31
C SER A 364 -1.58 -8.46 9.91
N THR A 365 -1.10 -7.61 10.81
CA THR A 365 0.13 -6.80 10.60
C THR A 365 1.34 -7.68 10.34
N ALA A 366 1.49 -8.79 11.07
CA ALA A 366 2.59 -9.72 10.82
C ALA A 366 2.53 -10.34 9.41
N LYS A 367 1.35 -10.72 8.93
CA LYS A 367 1.16 -11.26 7.58
C LYS A 367 1.45 -10.21 6.51
N ALA A 368 0.94 -8.98 6.67
CA ALA A 368 1.19 -7.90 5.72
C ALA A 368 2.69 -7.58 5.58
N LEU A 369 3.43 -7.54 6.69
CA LEU A 369 4.88 -7.35 6.68
C LEU A 369 5.61 -8.50 5.98
N LYS A 370 5.25 -9.76 6.28
CA LYS A 370 5.85 -10.93 5.60
C LYS A 370 5.59 -10.90 4.09
N GLU A 371 4.40 -10.49 3.70
CA GLU A 371 4.00 -10.40 2.29
C GLU A 371 4.73 -9.26 1.57
N ALA A 372 4.98 -8.12 2.23
CA ALA A 372 5.85 -7.09 1.68
C ALA A 372 7.30 -7.58 1.48
N ILE A 373 7.84 -8.27 2.49
CA ILE A 373 9.20 -8.82 2.45
C ILE A 373 9.36 -9.88 1.36
N SER A 374 8.39 -10.80 1.21
CA SER A 374 8.44 -11.87 0.20
C SER A 374 8.51 -11.35 -1.23
N ARG A 375 8.12 -10.08 -1.45
CA ARG A 375 8.14 -9.40 -2.75
C ARG A 375 9.34 -8.49 -2.97
N GLY A 376 10.29 -8.52 -2.04
CA GLY A 376 11.50 -7.72 -2.12
C GLY A 376 11.36 -6.30 -1.61
N VAL A 377 10.22 -5.93 -0.99
CA VAL A 377 10.12 -4.66 -0.27
C VAL A 377 10.93 -4.76 1.01
N LYS A 378 11.80 -3.79 1.24
CA LYS A 378 12.62 -3.73 2.45
C LYS A 378 11.84 -3.00 3.53
N VAL A 379 11.28 -3.75 4.47
CA VAL A 379 10.73 -3.19 5.70
C VAL A 379 11.89 -2.77 6.60
N VAL A 380 11.89 -1.51 7.03
CA VAL A 380 12.90 -0.91 7.90
C VAL A 380 12.21 -0.31 9.12
N ILE A 381 12.67 -0.70 10.31
CA ILE A 381 12.11 -0.18 11.56
C ILE A 381 12.75 1.18 11.88
N ALA A 382 11.91 2.16 12.24
CA ALA A 382 12.31 3.48 12.70
C ALA A 382 11.60 3.82 14.02
N THR A 383 12.29 3.68 15.16
CA THR A 383 11.64 3.68 16.48
C THR A 383 12.45 4.38 17.57
N GLY A 384 11.77 4.76 18.66
CA GLY A 384 12.38 5.21 19.92
C GLY A 384 12.99 4.08 20.76
N LYS A 385 12.70 2.82 20.43
CA LYS A 385 13.20 1.63 21.15
C LYS A 385 14.63 1.27 20.83
N THR A 386 15.25 0.49 21.72
CA THR A 386 16.52 -0.20 21.43
C THR A 386 16.34 -1.31 20.39
N ARG A 387 17.41 -1.64 19.66
CA ARG A 387 17.40 -2.73 18.69
C ARG A 387 17.05 -4.10 19.31
N PRO A 388 17.57 -4.50 20.48
CA PRO A 388 17.22 -5.76 21.11
C PRO A 388 15.75 -5.85 21.51
N ALA A 389 15.14 -4.73 21.93
CA ALA A 389 13.71 -4.69 22.24
C ALA A 389 12.86 -5.01 21.00
N VAL A 390 13.20 -4.39 19.86
CA VAL A 390 12.54 -4.64 18.56
C VAL A 390 12.72 -6.09 18.12
N ILE A 391 13.94 -6.63 18.19
CA ILE A 391 14.22 -8.04 17.85
C ILE A 391 13.39 -8.99 18.73
N SER A 392 13.34 -8.74 20.05
CA SER A 392 12.56 -9.54 21.00
C SER A 392 11.06 -9.54 20.67
N LEU A 393 10.50 -8.38 20.31
CA LEU A 393 9.10 -8.24 19.92
C LEU A 393 8.79 -8.95 18.61
N LEU A 394 9.56 -8.68 17.55
CA LEU A 394 9.32 -9.26 16.23
C LEU A 394 9.64 -10.76 16.15
N LYS A 395 10.50 -11.28 17.04
CA LYS A 395 10.75 -12.72 17.17
C LYS A 395 9.50 -13.49 17.59
N LYS A 396 8.61 -12.90 18.39
CA LYS A 396 7.36 -13.53 18.83
C LYS A 396 6.38 -13.83 17.69
N VAL A 397 6.51 -13.12 16.57
CA VAL A 397 5.66 -13.25 15.38
C VAL A 397 6.44 -13.73 14.14
N ASP A 398 7.64 -14.27 14.36
CA ASP A 398 8.49 -14.83 13.30
C ASP A 398 8.80 -13.79 12.19
N LEU A 399 9.06 -12.55 12.62
CA LEU A 399 9.55 -11.44 11.79
C LEU A 399 11.00 -11.03 12.15
N ALA A 400 11.65 -11.79 13.04
CA ALA A 400 13.06 -11.62 13.34
C ALA A 400 13.89 -12.73 12.69
N GLY A 401 15.10 -12.39 12.25
CA GLY A 401 16.02 -13.32 11.60
C GLY A 401 16.45 -12.84 10.21
N LYS A 402 17.14 -13.73 9.49
CA LYS A 402 17.73 -13.40 8.18
C LYS A 402 16.69 -12.99 7.14
N ASP A 403 15.53 -13.64 7.17
CA ASP A 403 14.44 -13.45 6.21
C ASP A 403 13.28 -12.62 6.80
N GLY A 404 13.49 -12.01 7.98
CA GLY A 404 12.52 -11.19 8.68
C GLY A 404 12.71 -9.69 8.45
N ALA A 405 11.85 -8.89 9.09
CA ALA A 405 11.94 -7.42 9.10
C ALA A 405 13.13 -6.91 9.94
N ILE A 406 13.59 -7.69 10.93
CA ILE A 406 14.68 -7.28 11.83
C ILE A 406 15.66 -8.42 12.13
N SER A 407 16.94 -8.10 12.23
CA SER A 407 17.98 -8.94 12.82
C SER A 407 19.12 -8.07 13.35
N ASP A 408 20.21 -8.66 13.82
CA ASP A 408 21.46 -7.94 14.13
C ASP A 408 22.15 -7.39 12.87
N PHE A 409 21.74 -7.84 11.68
CA PHE A 409 22.33 -7.45 10.39
C PHE A 409 21.40 -6.62 9.51
N SER A 410 20.15 -6.41 9.93
CA SER A 410 19.20 -5.58 9.19
C SER A 410 19.54 -4.08 9.33
N PRO A 411 19.21 -3.27 8.32
CA PRO A 411 19.17 -1.82 8.50
C PRO A 411 18.09 -1.40 9.51
N GLY A 412 18.23 -0.21 10.09
CA GLY A 412 17.22 0.35 10.99
C GLY A 412 17.63 1.66 11.66
N VAL A 413 16.63 2.38 12.16
CA VAL A 413 16.76 3.65 12.87
C VAL A 413 16.22 3.45 14.29
N PHE A 414 17.08 3.60 15.30
CA PHE A 414 16.75 3.28 16.69
C PHE A 414 17.01 4.48 17.60
N LEU A 415 16.44 4.41 18.80
CA LEU A 415 16.53 5.49 19.79
C LEU A 415 16.20 6.86 19.17
N GLN A 416 15.11 6.93 18.39
CA GLN A 416 14.64 8.15 17.73
C GLN A 416 15.64 8.75 16.73
N GLY A 417 16.49 7.92 16.13
CA GLY A 417 17.49 8.37 15.14
C GLY A 417 18.87 8.67 15.73
N LEU A 418 19.07 8.40 17.02
CA LEU A 418 20.38 8.50 17.67
C LEU A 418 21.33 7.38 17.24
N LEU A 419 20.79 6.23 16.86
CA LEU A 419 21.54 5.11 16.32
C LEU A 419 20.95 4.71 14.98
N VAL A 420 21.80 4.65 13.96
CA VAL A 420 21.40 4.22 12.63
C VAL A 420 22.32 3.10 12.16
N TYR A 421 21.72 1.98 11.76
CA TYR A 421 22.42 0.84 11.21
C TYR A 421 22.07 0.66 9.74
N GLY A 422 23.11 0.49 8.92
CA GLY A 422 23.05 0.30 7.47
C GLY A 422 23.09 -1.17 7.06
N ARG A 423 23.65 -1.42 5.87
CA ARG A 423 23.76 -2.80 5.33
C ARG A 423 24.59 -3.68 6.27
N GLN A 424 24.15 -4.92 6.43
CA GLN A 424 24.83 -5.92 7.28
C GLN A 424 24.99 -5.47 8.75
N GLY A 425 24.09 -4.62 9.24
CA GLY A 425 24.09 -4.16 10.63
C GLY A 425 25.24 -3.20 10.97
N ARG A 426 25.92 -2.64 9.97
CA ARG A 426 26.99 -1.66 10.19
C ARG A 426 26.40 -0.39 10.82
N GLU A 427 26.95 0.07 11.94
CA GLU A 427 26.64 1.39 12.47
C GLU A 427 27.12 2.47 11.50
N ILE A 428 26.19 3.33 11.05
CA ILE A 428 26.48 4.44 10.14
C ILE A 428 26.42 5.79 10.84
N PHE A 429 25.68 5.88 11.94
CA PHE A 429 25.54 7.09 12.72
C PHE A 429 25.26 6.76 14.18
N ARG A 430 25.87 7.57 15.05
CA ARG A 430 25.68 7.57 16.50
C ARG A 430 25.70 9.01 16.99
N SER A 431 24.76 9.36 17.86
CA SER A 431 24.77 10.63 18.58
C SER A 431 24.67 10.39 20.08
N ASN A 432 25.67 10.87 20.80
CA ASN A 432 25.78 10.75 22.24
C ASN A 432 25.43 12.09 22.91
N LEU A 433 24.88 12.01 24.11
CA LEU A 433 24.73 13.16 25.00
C LEU A 433 26.10 13.64 25.46
N ASP A 434 26.16 14.95 25.73
CA ASP A 434 27.30 15.55 26.40
C ASP A 434 27.50 14.87 27.78
N PRO A 435 28.70 14.33 28.08
CA PRO A 435 29.00 13.72 29.37
C PRO A 435 28.72 14.62 30.57
N ASP A 436 28.83 15.95 30.42
CA ASP A 436 28.54 16.90 31.49
C ASP A 436 27.02 16.98 31.77
N VAL A 437 26.19 16.96 30.73
CA VAL A 437 24.72 16.85 30.85
C VAL A 437 24.36 15.52 31.52
N CYS A 438 25.00 14.42 31.13
CA CYS A 438 24.77 13.12 31.77
C CYS A 438 25.13 13.14 33.25
N ARG A 439 26.29 13.71 33.59
CA ARG A 439 26.72 13.85 34.99
C ARG A 439 25.74 14.68 35.79
N GLU A 440 25.31 15.82 35.28
CA GLU A 440 24.32 16.67 35.95
C GLU A 440 23.02 15.89 36.18
N ALA A 441 22.52 15.17 35.17
CA ALA A 441 21.28 14.40 35.27
C ALA A 441 21.35 13.31 36.33
N PHE A 442 22.45 12.55 36.39
CA PHE A 442 22.63 11.54 37.43
C PHE A 442 22.81 12.14 38.83
N MET A 443 23.50 13.27 38.94
CA MET A 443 23.64 13.97 40.22
C MET A 443 22.29 14.54 40.71
N TYR A 444 21.49 15.10 39.81
CA TYR A 444 20.13 15.54 40.10
C TYR A 444 19.27 14.36 40.54
N SER A 445 19.29 13.26 39.78
CA SER A 445 18.57 12.02 40.06
C SER A 445 18.85 11.51 41.47
N LEU A 446 20.12 11.40 41.88
CA LEU A 446 20.52 10.98 43.22
C LEU A 446 20.07 11.97 44.31
N LYS A 447 20.24 13.27 44.08
CA LYS A 447 19.89 14.31 45.06
C LYS A 447 18.39 14.36 45.33
N HIS A 448 17.59 14.21 44.27
CA HIS A 448 16.13 14.35 44.33
C HIS A 448 15.40 13.01 44.45
N GLN A 449 16.13 11.88 44.43
CA GLN A 449 15.59 10.52 44.50
C GLN A 449 14.56 10.23 43.38
N VAL A 450 14.81 10.77 42.19
CA VAL A 450 13.99 10.55 40.99
C VAL A 450 14.66 9.49 40.13
N PRO A 451 14.01 8.34 39.84
CA PRO A 451 14.61 7.30 39.01
C PRO A 451 15.00 7.81 37.61
N LEU A 452 16.18 7.42 37.17
CA LEU A 452 16.75 7.78 35.87
C LEU A 452 17.34 6.55 35.20
N ILE A 453 17.15 6.45 33.89
CA ILE A 453 17.71 5.37 33.05
C ILE A 453 18.50 5.99 31.91
N ALA A 454 19.73 5.52 31.72
CA ALA A 454 20.56 5.78 30.56
C ALA A 454 20.46 4.66 29.54
N PHE A 455 20.39 5.04 28.28
CA PHE A 455 20.50 4.15 27.15
C PHE A 455 21.90 4.26 26.56
N SER A 456 22.58 3.12 26.47
CA SER A 456 23.92 2.96 25.90
C SER A 456 23.87 1.81 24.90
N GLU A 457 23.72 2.14 23.62
CA GLU A 457 23.57 1.19 22.52
C GLU A 457 22.37 0.24 22.79
N ASP A 458 22.69 -1.03 23.05
CA ASP A 458 21.75 -2.12 23.29
C ASP A 458 21.44 -2.32 24.78
N ARG A 459 21.94 -1.44 25.66
CA ARG A 459 21.88 -1.58 27.12
C ARG A 459 21.13 -0.42 27.77
N CYS A 460 20.42 -0.75 28.85
CA CYS A 460 19.81 0.20 29.76
C CYS A 460 20.59 0.17 31.09
N LEU A 461 20.93 1.33 31.64
CA LEU A 461 21.71 1.48 32.86
C LEU A 461 20.98 2.41 33.83
N THR A 462 21.06 2.15 35.12
CA THR A 462 20.41 2.98 36.15
C THR A 462 21.25 3.01 37.42
N LEU A 463 21.00 3.97 38.30
CA LEU A 463 21.52 3.98 39.68
C LEU A 463 20.48 3.45 40.69
N PHE A 464 19.26 3.13 40.24
CA PHE A 464 18.11 2.88 41.10
C PHE A 464 17.57 1.47 40.92
N GLU A 465 17.24 0.84 42.03
CA GLU A 465 16.27 -0.25 42.07
C GLU A 465 14.90 0.38 42.33
N HIS A 466 14.02 0.41 41.32
CA HIS A 466 12.72 1.07 41.43
C HIS A 466 11.67 0.41 40.53
N PRO A 467 10.41 0.24 40.98
CA PRO A 467 9.35 -0.37 40.17
C PRO A 467 9.10 0.32 38.82
N LEU A 468 9.24 1.66 38.76
CA LEU A 468 9.15 2.39 37.50
C LEU A 468 10.30 2.05 36.54
N VAL A 469 11.48 1.70 37.05
CA VAL A 469 12.60 1.29 36.19
C VAL A 469 12.29 -0.08 35.56
N ASP A 470 11.72 -1.00 36.34
CA ASP A 470 11.30 -2.31 35.85
C ASP A 470 10.12 -2.23 34.84
N SER A 471 9.34 -1.15 34.84
CA SER A 471 8.21 -0.97 33.92
C SER A 471 8.65 -0.84 32.46
N LEU A 472 9.81 -0.22 32.18
CA LEU A 472 10.36 -0.18 30.82
C LEU A 472 10.63 -1.58 30.26
N HIS A 473 11.13 -2.49 31.09
CA HIS A 473 11.36 -3.87 30.69
C HIS A 473 10.05 -4.65 30.53
N THR A 474 9.16 -4.55 31.50
CA THR A 474 7.95 -5.38 31.56
C THR A 474 6.82 -4.90 30.64
N THR A 475 6.67 -3.60 30.46
CA THR A 475 5.62 -2.99 29.62
C THR A 475 6.12 -2.65 28.22
N TYR A 476 7.32 -2.05 28.11
CA TYR A 476 7.84 -1.55 26.84
C TYR A 476 8.84 -2.50 26.17
N SER A 477 9.13 -3.66 26.80
CA SER A 477 10.03 -4.70 26.32
C SER A 477 11.49 -4.25 26.13
N GLU A 478 11.90 -3.16 26.77
CA GLU A 478 13.28 -2.71 26.77
C GLU A 478 14.19 -3.71 27.51
N PRO A 479 15.51 -3.71 27.25
CA PRO A 479 16.47 -4.44 28.07
C PRO A 479 16.30 -4.11 29.55
N LYS A 480 16.41 -5.12 30.42
CA LYS A 480 16.37 -4.89 31.87
C LYS A 480 17.52 -3.97 32.25
N ALA A 481 17.22 -2.89 32.95
CA ALA A 481 18.23 -1.91 33.34
C ALA A 481 19.24 -2.54 34.32
N GLU A 482 20.53 -2.37 34.02
CA GLU A 482 21.62 -2.77 34.89
C GLU A 482 21.85 -1.71 35.96
N ILE A 483 21.86 -2.13 37.22
CA ILE A 483 22.08 -1.22 38.36
C ILE A 483 23.58 -0.99 38.53
N ILE A 484 24.02 0.24 38.31
CA ILE A 484 25.39 0.69 38.48
C ILE A 484 25.52 1.43 39.82
N PRO A 485 26.50 1.10 40.68
CA PRO A 485 26.58 1.65 42.04
C PRO A 485 26.84 3.16 42.14
N THR A 486 27.52 3.77 41.18
CA THR A 486 27.97 5.17 41.27
C THR A 486 27.94 5.85 39.90
N VAL A 487 27.76 7.18 39.91
CA VAL A 487 27.81 8.03 38.71
C VAL A 487 29.13 7.85 37.96
N ASP A 488 30.26 7.87 38.67
CA ASP A 488 31.58 7.77 38.04
C ASP A 488 31.80 6.42 37.35
N GLN A 489 31.32 5.31 37.94
CA GLN A 489 31.38 4.00 37.28
C GLN A 489 30.50 3.93 36.04
N LEU A 490 29.32 4.56 36.09
CA LEU A 490 28.40 4.60 34.95
C LEU A 490 29.01 5.42 33.80
N LEU A 491 29.50 6.62 34.08
CA LEU A 491 30.04 7.52 33.05
C LEU A 491 31.44 7.14 32.53
N ALA A 492 32.25 6.41 33.32
CA ALA A 492 33.57 5.99 32.86
C ALA A 492 33.54 4.83 31.86
N GLY A 493 32.42 4.10 31.77
CA GLY A 493 32.35 2.82 31.06
C GLY A 493 31.56 2.83 29.76
N VAL A 494 30.80 3.88 29.46
CA VAL A 494 29.87 3.88 28.31
C VAL A 494 29.62 5.28 27.73
N ASP A 495 29.25 5.28 26.45
CA ASP A 495 28.63 6.42 25.78
C ASP A 495 27.11 6.36 25.94
N ILE A 496 26.50 7.47 26.38
CA ILE A 496 25.05 7.54 26.60
C ILE A 496 24.40 8.27 25.43
N GLN A 497 23.40 7.65 24.79
CA GLN A 497 22.65 8.28 23.70
C GLN A 497 21.44 9.05 24.23
N LYS A 498 20.73 8.51 25.22
CA LYS A 498 19.59 9.20 25.83
C LYS A 498 19.43 8.89 27.31
N LEU A 499 18.73 9.76 28.01
CA LEU A 499 18.34 9.61 29.40
C LEU A 499 16.83 9.72 29.55
N ILE A 500 16.24 8.93 30.44
CA ILE A 500 14.81 9.01 30.78
C ILE A 500 14.64 9.15 32.29
N PHE A 501 14.09 10.28 32.73
CA PHE A 501 13.56 10.42 34.08
C PHE A 501 12.15 9.83 34.15
N LEU A 502 11.88 9.11 35.23
CA LEU A 502 10.59 8.46 35.48
C LEU A 502 9.97 9.04 36.75
N ASP A 503 8.78 9.62 36.62
CA ASP A 503 8.03 10.20 37.74
C ASP A 503 6.53 10.20 37.41
N THR A 504 5.68 10.59 38.35
CA THR A 504 4.27 10.86 38.08
C THR A 504 4.09 11.90 36.96
N THR A 505 2.99 11.81 36.20
CA THR A 505 2.65 12.78 35.17
C THR A 505 2.71 14.24 35.66
N GLU A 506 2.24 14.47 36.89
CA GLU A 506 2.30 15.78 37.53
C GLU A 506 3.74 16.20 37.86
N GLY A 507 4.56 15.29 38.41
CA GLY A 507 5.98 15.54 38.70
C GLY A 507 6.78 15.88 37.45
N VAL A 508 6.56 15.14 36.35
CA VAL A 508 7.18 15.44 35.06
C VAL A 508 6.78 16.82 34.56
N ALA A 509 5.48 17.12 34.51
CA ALA A 509 4.96 18.35 33.92
C ALA A 509 5.32 19.61 34.74
N THR A 510 5.31 19.52 36.07
CA THR A 510 5.48 20.68 36.96
C THR A 510 6.90 20.90 37.44
N THR A 511 7.71 19.82 37.53
CA THR A 511 9.05 19.89 38.13
C THR A 511 10.13 19.56 37.12
N LEU A 512 10.13 18.35 36.56
CA LEU A 512 11.26 17.86 35.76
C LEU A 512 11.35 18.61 34.44
N ARG A 513 10.25 18.74 33.69
CA ARG A 513 10.28 19.35 32.35
C ARG A 513 10.68 20.82 32.40
N PRO A 514 10.12 21.69 33.26
CA PRO A 514 10.56 23.08 33.34
C PRO A 514 12.02 23.21 33.76
N TYR A 515 12.47 22.44 34.76
CA TYR A 515 13.86 22.48 35.20
C TYR A 515 14.82 22.08 34.08
N TRP A 516 14.58 20.93 33.45
CA TRP A 516 15.49 20.42 32.41
C TRP A 516 15.44 21.23 31.13
N ALA A 517 14.30 21.82 30.76
CA ALA A 517 14.23 22.71 29.61
C ALA A 517 15.11 23.96 29.80
N GLU A 518 15.29 24.43 31.03
CA GLU A 518 16.22 25.53 31.35
C GLU A 518 17.67 25.02 31.48
N ALA A 519 17.87 23.92 32.21
CA ALA A 519 19.20 23.39 32.52
C ALA A 519 19.95 22.86 31.29
N THR A 520 19.26 22.22 30.33
CA THR A 520 19.94 21.71 29.13
C THR A 520 20.41 22.81 28.19
N GLY A 521 19.78 24.00 28.22
CA GLY A 521 20.06 25.08 27.27
C GLY A 521 20.12 24.56 25.82
N ASP A 522 21.18 24.92 25.10
CA ASP A 522 21.45 24.45 23.74
C ASP A 522 22.20 23.10 23.68
N HIS A 523 22.64 22.57 24.83
CA HIS A 523 23.48 21.36 24.92
C HIS A 523 22.70 20.05 24.72
N ALA A 524 21.41 20.05 25.04
CA ALA A 524 20.52 18.91 24.82
C ALA A 524 19.07 19.37 24.62
N SER A 525 18.23 18.46 24.14
CA SER A 525 16.80 18.67 23.95
C SER A 525 16.00 17.82 24.94
N VAL A 526 14.89 18.39 25.41
CA VAL A 526 13.94 17.71 26.29
C VAL A 526 12.72 17.30 25.49
N VAL A 527 12.42 16.00 25.49
CA VAL A 527 11.31 15.39 24.76
C VAL A 527 10.43 14.62 25.74
N GLN A 528 9.13 14.54 25.46
CA GLN A 528 8.18 13.79 26.28
C GLN A 528 7.17 13.13 25.35
N ALA A 529 7.37 11.84 25.08
CA ALA A 529 6.43 11.04 24.33
C ALA A 529 5.35 10.43 25.24
N VAL A 530 5.74 10.02 26.45
CA VAL A 530 4.83 9.43 27.44
C VAL A 530 4.68 10.39 28.64
N PRO A 531 3.46 10.62 29.17
CA PRO A 531 3.24 11.66 30.19
C PRO A 531 4.09 11.54 31.46
N ASP A 532 4.45 10.33 31.87
CA ASP A 532 5.22 9.99 33.07
C ASP A 532 6.73 9.78 32.80
N MET A 533 7.20 10.09 31.58
CA MET A 533 8.60 9.93 31.18
C MET A 533 9.16 11.20 30.55
N LEU A 534 10.23 11.75 31.11
CA LEU A 534 10.96 12.87 30.51
C LEU A 534 12.25 12.38 29.86
N GLU A 535 12.37 12.55 28.55
CA GLU A 535 13.57 12.17 27.80
C GLU A 535 14.50 13.37 27.63
N ILE A 536 15.80 13.14 27.83
CA ILE A 536 16.87 14.06 27.45
C ILE A 536 17.66 13.39 26.33
N VAL A 537 17.77 14.09 25.21
CA VAL A 537 18.41 13.62 23.98
C VAL A 537 19.32 14.69 23.38
N PRO A 538 20.32 14.33 22.57
CA PRO A 538 21.12 15.30 21.81
C PRO A 538 20.27 16.21 20.92
N SER A 539 20.67 17.48 20.82
CA SER A 539 19.98 18.50 20.04
C SER A 539 19.89 18.16 18.54
N GLY A 540 18.73 18.43 17.93
CA GLY A 540 18.52 18.26 16.48
C GLY A 540 18.39 16.80 16.02
N THR A 541 17.91 15.92 16.90
CA THR A 541 17.69 14.50 16.62
C THR A 541 16.24 14.24 16.23
N SER A 542 16.03 13.48 15.15
CA SER A 542 14.72 13.01 14.71
C SER A 542 14.82 11.67 13.97
N LYS A 543 13.70 10.94 13.89
CA LYS A 543 13.60 9.74 13.04
C LYS A 543 13.83 10.09 11.58
N GLY A 544 13.24 11.18 11.08
CA GLY A 544 13.39 11.63 9.70
C GLY A 544 14.85 11.87 9.30
N ARG A 545 15.66 12.49 10.18
CA ARG A 545 17.11 12.62 9.97
C ARG A 545 17.80 11.26 9.90
N GLY A 546 17.47 10.34 10.81
CA GLY A 546 18.01 8.99 10.81
C GLY A 546 17.65 8.21 9.53
N VAL A 547 16.41 8.32 9.06
CA VAL A 547 15.94 7.72 7.81
C VAL A 547 16.68 8.30 6.62
N ARG A 548 16.87 9.62 6.55
CA ARG A 548 17.65 10.27 5.48
C ARG A 548 19.08 9.75 5.42
N LEU A 549 19.78 9.71 6.55
CA LEU A 549 21.15 9.16 6.64
C LEU A 549 21.20 7.70 6.17
N LEU A 550 20.18 6.92 6.51
CA LEU A 550 20.09 5.54 6.08
C LEU A 550 19.85 5.40 4.58
N LEU A 551 18.94 6.18 3.99
CA LEU A 551 18.68 6.19 2.56
C LEU A 551 19.93 6.57 1.76
N ASP A 552 20.65 7.61 2.20
CA ASP A 552 21.91 8.04 1.59
C ASP A 552 22.95 6.90 1.59
N HIS A 553 23.08 6.19 2.73
CA HIS A 553 23.97 5.03 2.83
C HIS A 553 23.53 3.86 1.93
N LEU A 554 22.22 3.67 1.76
CA LEU A 554 21.66 2.61 0.93
C LEU A 554 21.68 2.95 -0.57
N GLY A 555 21.96 4.21 -0.94
CA GLY A 555 21.86 4.69 -2.32
C GLY A 555 20.42 4.69 -2.83
N ALA A 556 19.46 4.91 -1.93
CA ALA A 556 18.03 4.91 -2.21
C ALA A 556 17.47 6.33 -2.18
N SER A 557 16.42 6.57 -2.96
CA SER A 557 15.75 7.87 -3.00
C SER A 557 14.53 7.88 -2.07
N PRO A 558 14.18 9.00 -1.43
CA PRO A 558 12.91 9.12 -0.72
C PRO A 558 11.68 8.87 -1.61
N THR A 559 11.81 8.97 -2.94
CA THR A 559 10.76 8.62 -3.92
C THR A 559 10.44 7.12 -4.00
N GLU A 560 11.26 6.28 -3.38
CA GLU A 560 11.08 4.82 -3.34
C GLU A 560 10.56 4.37 -1.96
N VAL A 561 10.13 5.32 -1.13
CA VAL A 561 9.83 5.11 0.29
C VAL A 561 8.36 5.37 0.57
N MET A 562 7.75 4.40 1.24
CA MET A 562 6.54 4.58 2.03
C MET A 562 6.93 4.68 3.51
N ALA A 563 6.31 5.59 4.26
CA ALA A 563 6.48 5.70 5.70
C ALA A 563 5.15 5.54 6.43
N ILE A 564 5.15 4.85 7.57
CA ILE A 564 3.98 4.66 8.43
C ILE A 564 4.35 5.05 9.86
N GLY A 565 3.56 5.92 10.47
CA GLY A 565 3.78 6.41 11.83
C GLY A 565 2.52 6.98 12.46
N ASP A 566 2.63 7.43 13.70
CA ASP A 566 1.51 8.02 14.45
C ASP A 566 1.96 9.18 15.36
N GLY A 567 3.21 9.17 15.83
CA GLY A 567 3.72 10.13 16.80
C GLY A 567 4.25 11.43 16.21
N GLU A 568 4.46 12.44 17.06
CA GLU A 568 5.13 13.70 16.64
C GLU A 568 6.57 13.47 16.16
N ASN A 569 7.23 12.42 16.67
CA ASN A 569 8.58 12.03 16.27
C ASN A 569 8.61 11.34 14.89
N ASP A 570 7.46 11.04 14.28
CA ASP A 570 7.34 10.48 12.94
C ASP A 570 7.16 11.55 11.85
N VAL A 571 6.78 12.79 12.23
CA VAL A 571 6.46 13.89 11.30
C VAL A 571 7.51 14.04 10.21
N GLU A 572 8.78 14.19 10.57
CA GLU A 572 9.87 14.37 9.60
C GLU A 572 10.11 13.12 8.73
N MET A 573 9.79 11.92 9.21
CA MET A 573 9.89 10.69 8.42
C MET A 573 8.74 10.60 7.42
N LEU A 574 7.53 10.96 7.82
CA LEU A 574 6.35 11.01 6.97
C LEU A 574 6.51 12.04 5.86
N GLU A 575 6.99 13.25 6.17
CA GLU A 575 7.28 14.31 5.20
C GLU A 575 8.41 13.94 4.21
N LEU A 576 9.37 13.13 4.66
CA LEU A 576 10.51 12.73 3.83
C LEU A 576 10.10 11.72 2.75
N ALA A 577 9.20 10.79 3.08
CA ALA A 577 8.77 9.72 2.18
C ALA A 577 7.98 10.27 0.98
N SER A 578 8.00 9.54 -0.15
CA SER A 578 7.06 9.84 -1.25
C SER A 578 5.61 9.56 -0.90
N PHE A 579 5.37 8.72 0.11
CA PHE A 579 4.04 8.40 0.57
C PHE A 579 4.05 8.16 2.09
N GLY A 580 3.56 9.14 2.85
CA GLY A 580 3.43 9.08 4.29
C GLY A 580 2.01 8.68 4.72
N VAL A 581 1.90 7.71 5.63
CA VAL A 581 0.65 7.29 6.26
C VAL A 581 0.69 7.58 7.74
N ALA A 582 -0.21 8.42 8.23
CA ALA A 582 -0.44 8.61 9.65
C ALA A 582 -1.62 7.75 10.12
N LEU A 583 -1.47 6.99 11.20
CA LEU A 583 -2.60 6.22 11.75
C LEU A 583 -3.61 7.13 12.47
N SER A 584 -4.88 6.72 12.51
CA SER A 584 -5.96 7.56 13.08
C SER A 584 -5.81 7.83 14.59
N ASN A 585 -5.14 6.94 15.32
CA ASN A 585 -4.77 7.13 16.74
C ASN A 585 -3.62 8.12 16.94
N GLY A 586 -2.93 8.51 15.87
CA GLY A 586 -1.76 9.38 15.91
C GLY A 586 -2.06 10.84 16.27
N SER A 587 -0.98 11.59 16.48
CA SER A 587 -1.01 13.02 16.75
C SER A 587 -1.55 13.82 15.55
N GLU A 588 -2.18 14.96 15.83
CA GLU A 588 -2.66 15.86 14.78
C GLU A 588 -1.52 16.42 13.92
N LYS A 589 -0.31 16.54 14.47
CA LYS A 589 0.88 16.94 13.71
C LYS A 589 1.28 15.88 12.68
N ALA A 590 1.28 14.60 13.05
CA ALA A 590 1.59 13.50 12.13
C ALA A 590 0.54 13.42 11.00
N LYS A 591 -0.75 13.52 11.35
CA LYS A 591 -1.84 13.51 10.38
C LYS A 591 -1.79 14.69 9.41
N ALA A 592 -1.37 15.87 9.88
CA ALA A 592 -1.31 17.07 9.06
C ALA A 592 -0.27 17.01 7.93
N VAL A 593 0.76 16.15 8.08
CA VAL A 593 1.85 16.03 7.10
C VAL A 593 1.78 14.75 6.25
N ALA A 594 0.95 13.78 6.65
CA ALA A 594 0.77 12.54 5.90
C ALA A 594 -0.09 12.76 4.65
N ASP A 595 0.17 11.96 3.61
CA ASP A 595 -0.64 11.95 2.39
C ASP A 595 -2.03 11.36 2.64
N VAL A 596 -2.10 10.37 3.54
CA VAL A 596 -3.34 9.70 3.92
C VAL A 596 -3.39 9.41 5.42
N ILE A 597 -4.60 9.44 5.97
CA ILE A 597 -4.88 9.00 7.34
C ILE A 597 -5.41 7.57 7.25
N GLY A 598 -4.68 6.63 7.84
CA GLY A 598 -5.05 5.21 7.90
C GLY A 598 -5.98 4.88 9.07
N LEU A 599 -6.31 3.59 9.23
CA LEU A 599 -7.00 3.09 10.41
C LEU A 599 -6.13 3.20 11.67
N SER A 600 -6.70 2.94 12.84
CA SER A 600 -5.91 2.92 14.07
C SER A 600 -5.02 1.69 14.16
N ASN A 601 -3.99 1.74 15.00
CA ASN A 601 -3.16 0.58 15.31
C ASN A 601 -3.94 -0.59 15.94
N ASP A 602 -5.04 -0.32 16.64
CA ASP A 602 -5.95 -1.36 17.18
C ASP A 602 -6.85 -1.98 16.09
N GLU A 603 -6.97 -1.34 14.92
CA GLU A 603 -7.71 -1.79 13.74
C GLU A 603 -6.78 -2.31 12.64
N ASP A 604 -5.55 -2.69 12.99
CA ASP A 604 -4.53 -3.17 12.03
C ASP A 604 -4.16 -2.13 10.96
N GLY A 605 -4.15 -0.84 11.30
CA GLY A 605 -3.91 0.25 10.35
C GLY A 605 -2.60 0.15 9.56
N ALA A 606 -1.53 -0.39 10.14
CA ALA A 606 -0.30 -0.66 9.40
C ALA A 606 -0.48 -1.76 8.35
N ALA A 607 -1.26 -2.81 8.65
CA ALA A 607 -1.58 -3.87 7.69
C ALA A 607 -2.41 -3.30 6.53
N ASP A 608 -3.48 -2.57 6.84
CA ASP A 608 -4.34 -1.90 5.86
C ASP A 608 -3.53 -0.97 4.95
N ALA A 609 -2.64 -0.15 5.53
CA ALA A 609 -1.79 0.76 4.79
C ALA A 609 -0.84 0.02 3.82
N ILE A 610 -0.15 -1.01 4.30
CA ILE A 610 0.74 -1.83 3.46
C ILE A 610 -0.07 -2.46 2.33
N CYS A 611 -1.23 -3.05 2.65
CA CYS A 611 -2.06 -3.72 1.67
C CYS A 611 -2.57 -2.77 0.60
N ARG A 612 -3.10 -1.61 0.98
CA ARG A 612 -3.76 -0.68 0.06
C ARG A 612 -2.78 0.15 -0.76
N TYR A 613 -1.64 0.53 -0.18
CA TYR A 613 -0.78 1.56 -0.78
C TYR A 613 0.58 1.03 -1.21
N ALA A 614 1.12 -0.02 -0.58
CA ALA A 614 2.44 -0.51 -0.97
C ALA A 614 2.44 -1.24 -2.32
N PHE A 615 1.25 -1.66 -2.77
CA PHE A 615 1.03 -2.48 -3.95
C PHE A 615 0.11 -1.81 -4.95
#